data_AF-A0A7W1I9Q5-F1
#
_entry.id   AF-A0A7W1I9Q5-F1
#
_cell.length_a   1.000
_cell.length_b   1.000
_cell.length_c   1.000
_cell.angle_alpha   90.00
_cell.angle_beta   90.00
_cell.angle_gamma   90.00
#
_symmetry.space_group_name_H-M   'P 1'
#
loop_
_entity.id
_entity.type
_entity.pdbx_description
1 polymer ?
#
loop_
_entity_poly.entity_id
_entity_poly.type
_entity_poly.pdbx_seq_one_letter_code
_entity_poly.pdbx_strand_id
1 'polypeptide(L)'
;MFVASEGNDHIALVRYGPGGARVERDRKIGTNPTELVGPHGIYVSPDGKWYYVTTAHGAPNGALWKFSAETGEQVGRVELGRFPATLQVSPDGHYAWVVNFNLYGDMVPSSVSVVYTGDMLEVRRIPTCVMPHGSRLSPDGRHQYSACMMNDELVEIAADSLAVSRHFMLKPGAERGMSGPPAAMAIAKPGGPHSDAPGGGGGHDMAPPKAADVG
;
A
#
# COMPACT_ATOMS: atom_id res chain seq x y z
N MET A 1 10.36 10.94 14.22
CA MET A 1 9.96 10.09 13.09
C MET A 1 8.73 9.31 13.48
N PHE A 2 7.71 9.25 12.63
CA PHE A 2 6.60 8.33 12.85
C PHE A 2 6.90 6.98 12.19
N VAL A 3 6.46 5.90 12.82
CA VAL A 3 6.64 4.53 12.35
C VAL A 3 5.27 3.85 12.35
N ALA A 4 4.86 3.33 11.20
CA ALA A 4 3.73 2.43 11.08
C ALA A 4 4.23 0.99 11.19
N SER A 5 3.60 0.20 12.05
CA SER A 5 3.94 -1.21 12.26
C SER A 5 2.80 -2.08 11.80
N GLU A 6 2.95 -2.64 10.60
CA GLU A 6 1.90 -3.40 9.92
C GLU A 6 1.48 -4.65 10.72
N GLY A 7 2.46 -5.37 11.29
CA GLY A 7 2.21 -6.67 11.93
C GLY A 7 1.53 -6.62 13.30
N ASN A 8 1.38 -5.43 13.90
CA ASN A 8 0.73 -5.29 15.20
C ASN A 8 -0.23 -4.09 15.29
N ASP A 9 -0.50 -3.39 14.19
CA ASP A 9 -1.40 -2.24 14.08
C ASP A 9 -1.03 -1.06 14.98
N HIS A 10 0.25 -0.73 15.11
CA HIS A 10 0.69 0.39 15.93
C HIS A 10 1.32 1.52 15.10
N ILE A 11 1.15 2.75 15.60
CA ILE A 11 1.83 3.94 15.12
C ILE A 11 2.66 4.50 16.28
N ALA A 12 3.98 4.48 16.11
CA ALA A 12 4.92 5.00 17.09
C ALA A 12 5.52 6.34 16.64
N LEU A 13 5.70 7.26 17.59
CA LEU A 13 6.54 8.44 17.42
C LEU A 13 7.88 8.19 18.09
N VAL A 14 8.93 8.04 17.28
CA VAL A 14 10.30 7.85 17.73
C VAL A 14 11.05 9.19 17.70
N ARG A 15 11.72 9.53 18.80
CA ARG A 15 12.65 10.66 18.88
C ARG A 15 14.07 10.17 18.91
N TYR A 16 14.95 10.93 18.27
CA TYR A 16 16.39 10.72 18.30
C TYR A 16 17.05 11.88 19.05
N GLY A 17 18.04 11.56 19.86
CA GLY A 17 18.89 12.53 20.54
C GLY A 17 20.27 11.96 20.83
N PRO A 18 21.13 12.69 21.56
CA PRO A 18 22.49 12.25 21.86
C PRO A 18 22.56 10.88 22.58
N GLY A 19 21.53 10.51 23.34
CA GLY A 19 21.41 9.23 24.02
C GLY A 19 20.78 8.09 23.20
N GLY A 20 20.58 8.28 21.89
CA GLY A 20 19.95 7.30 21.01
C GLY A 20 18.47 7.56 20.72
N ALA A 21 17.75 6.52 20.35
CA ALA A 21 16.33 6.59 19.98
C ALA A 21 15.43 6.22 21.16
N ARG A 22 14.31 6.93 21.32
CA ARG A 22 13.25 6.59 22.29
C ARG A 22 11.87 6.67 21.64
N VAL A 23 10.97 5.80 22.06
CA VAL A 23 9.54 5.90 21.72
C VAL A 23 8.92 6.96 22.63
N GLU A 24 8.42 8.04 22.05
CA GLU A 24 7.72 9.11 22.75
C GLU A 24 6.22 8.84 22.86
N ARG A 25 5.62 8.26 21.81
CA ARG A 25 4.22 7.82 21.80
C ARG A 25 4.10 6.52 21.05
N ASP A 26 3.12 5.73 21.46
CA ASP A 26 2.70 4.51 20.79
C ASP A 26 1.17 4.41 20.88
N ARG A 27 0.53 4.02 19.77
CA ARG A 27 -0.92 3.97 19.66
C ARG A 27 -1.34 2.88 18.68
N LYS A 28 -2.29 2.04 19.12
CA LYS A 28 -2.99 1.11 18.24
C LYS A 28 -3.91 1.88 17.28
N ILE A 29 -3.88 1.52 16.00
CA ILE A 29 -4.80 1.97 14.95
C ILE A 29 -5.83 0.85 14.66
N GLY A 30 -7.01 1.25 14.21
CA GLY A 30 -8.11 0.34 13.90
C GLY A 30 -9.34 0.60 14.76
N THR A 31 -10.50 0.21 14.24
CA THR A 31 -11.80 0.38 14.92
C THR A 31 -12.25 -0.86 15.67
N ASN A 32 -11.76 -2.04 15.29
CA ASN A 32 -12.11 -3.31 15.90
C ASN A 32 -10.85 -3.97 16.48
N PRO A 33 -10.80 -4.27 17.78
CA PRO A 33 -9.62 -4.89 18.39
C PRO A 33 -9.27 -6.27 17.82
N THR A 34 -10.22 -6.96 17.18
CA THR A 34 -10.03 -8.29 16.58
C THR A 34 -9.70 -8.24 15.08
N GLU A 35 -9.72 -7.06 14.46
CA GLU A 35 -9.36 -6.87 13.06
C GLU A 35 -7.90 -6.41 12.97
N LEU A 36 -7.14 -7.02 12.07
CA LEU A 36 -5.83 -6.50 11.68
C LEU A 36 -6.02 -5.54 10.51
N VAL A 37 -5.61 -4.28 10.70
CA VAL A 37 -5.81 -3.23 9.67
C VAL A 37 -4.55 -2.97 8.84
N GLY A 38 -3.37 -3.37 9.34
CA GLY A 38 -2.10 -3.26 8.65
C GLY A 38 -1.76 -1.83 8.23
N PRO A 39 -1.39 -0.95 9.17
CA PRO A 39 -0.86 0.35 8.80
C PRO A 39 0.42 0.17 7.96
N HIS A 40 0.46 0.77 6.78
CA HIS A 40 1.46 0.46 5.77
C HIS A 40 2.26 1.71 5.36
N GLY A 41 1.61 2.71 4.78
CA GLY A 41 2.20 4.00 4.44
C GLY A 41 1.95 5.05 5.52
N ILE A 42 2.93 5.93 5.76
CA ILE A 42 2.79 7.07 6.65
C ILE A 42 3.40 8.34 6.04
N TYR A 43 2.70 9.47 6.14
CA TYR A 43 3.15 10.77 5.63
C TYR A 43 2.72 11.92 6.54
N VAL A 44 3.63 12.85 6.83
CA VAL A 44 3.34 14.07 7.60
C VAL A 44 3.02 15.21 6.63
N SER A 45 1.96 15.97 6.88
CA SER A 45 1.60 17.11 6.02
C SER A 45 2.73 18.14 5.92
N PRO A 46 2.81 18.92 4.82
CA PRO A 46 3.83 19.96 4.66
C PRO A 46 3.86 21.00 5.78
N ASP A 47 2.69 21.32 6.36
CA ASP A 47 2.56 22.24 7.50
C ASP A 47 2.88 21.60 8.86
N GLY A 48 3.17 20.30 8.88
CA GLY A 48 3.51 19.53 10.09
C GLY A 48 2.36 19.30 11.06
N LYS A 49 1.13 19.75 10.76
CA LYS A 49 -0.01 19.67 11.68
C LYS A 49 -0.68 18.31 11.69
N TRP A 50 -0.58 17.57 10.59
CA TRP A 50 -1.26 16.30 10.39
C TRP A 50 -0.27 15.21 10.02
N TYR A 51 -0.62 13.97 10.35
CA TYR A 51 -0.05 12.82 9.66
C TYR A 51 -1.15 11.90 9.19
N TYR A 52 -0.85 11.20 8.11
CA TYR A 52 -1.77 10.33 7.42
C TYR A 52 -1.20 8.92 7.40
N VAL A 53 -2.06 7.93 7.63
CA VAL A 53 -1.68 6.52 7.64
C VAL A 53 -2.63 5.74 6.76
N THR A 54 -2.08 4.97 5.82
CA THR A 54 -2.86 4.00 5.06
C THR A 54 -2.93 2.69 5.84
N THR A 55 -4.11 2.07 5.86
CA THR A 55 -4.30 0.71 6.38
C THR A 55 -4.64 -0.19 5.21
N ALA A 56 -3.77 -1.15 4.92
CA ALA A 56 -3.84 -2.01 3.74
C ALA A 56 -4.95 -3.06 3.86
N HIS A 57 -5.22 -3.51 5.09
CA HIS A 57 -6.20 -4.56 5.37
C HIS A 57 -7.54 -3.96 5.81
N GLY A 58 -8.62 -4.63 5.41
CA GLY A 58 -10.01 -4.29 5.69
C GLY A 58 -10.93 -5.14 4.80
N ALA A 59 -12.19 -5.32 5.20
CA ALA A 59 -13.13 -6.16 4.46
C ALA A 59 -14.14 -5.32 3.67
N PRO A 60 -14.01 -5.12 2.33
CA PRO A 60 -12.97 -5.60 1.41
C PRO A 60 -11.89 -4.57 1.04
N ASN A 61 -12.00 -3.33 1.55
CA ASN A 61 -11.16 -2.19 1.17
C ASN A 61 -10.33 -1.71 2.36
N GLY A 62 -9.19 -1.08 2.06
CA GLY A 62 -8.42 -0.37 3.07
C GLY A 62 -8.88 1.06 3.26
N ALA A 63 -8.13 1.83 4.03
CA ALA A 63 -8.50 3.20 4.37
C ALA A 63 -7.28 4.14 4.48
N LEU A 64 -7.56 5.44 4.40
CA LEU A 64 -6.64 6.50 4.79
C LEU A 64 -7.15 7.16 6.08
N TRP A 65 -6.29 7.23 7.08
CA TRP A 65 -6.58 7.80 8.38
C TRP A 65 -5.80 9.10 8.54
N LYS A 66 -6.41 10.10 9.15
CA LYS A 66 -5.81 11.41 9.44
C LYS A 66 -5.72 11.60 10.94
N PHE A 67 -4.57 12.04 11.41
CA PHE A 67 -4.29 12.28 12.81
C PHE A 67 -3.66 13.65 13.02
N SER A 68 -3.92 14.26 14.17
CA SER A 68 -3.16 15.42 14.65
C SER A 68 -1.72 14.98 14.95
N ALA A 69 -0.74 15.65 14.36
CA ALA A 69 0.67 15.40 14.64
C ALA A 69 1.06 15.87 16.05
N GLU A 70 0.38 16.89 16.57
CA GLU A 70 0.60 17.41 17.91
C GLU A 70 0.09 16.46 18.99
N THR A 71 -1.14 15.95 18.87
CA THR A 71 -1.80 15.16 19.92
C THR A 71 -1.78 13.66 19.66
N GLY A 72 -1.65 13.24 18.40
CA GLY A 72 -1.79 11.85 17.96
C GLY A 72 -3.26 11.40 17.84
N GLU A 73 -4.21 12.32 18.02
CA GLU A 73 -5.65 12.04 17.93
C GLU A 73 -6.10 11.84 16.49
N GLN A 74 -6.95 10.83 16.28
CA GLN A 74 -7.61 10.62 14.99
C GLN A 74 -8.64 11.73 14.78
N VAL A 75 -8.56 12.37 13.62
CA VAL A 75 -9.47 13.47 13.24
C VAL A 75 -10.23 13.19 11.95
N GLY A 76 -9.93 12.08 11.27
CA GLY A 76 -10.68 11.68 10.07
C GLY A 76 -10.26 10.32 9.53
N ARG A 77 -11.11 9.75 8.69
CA ARG A 77 -10.90 8.49 7.97
C ARG A 77 -11.70 8.50 6.67
N VAL A 78 -11.14 7.92 5.62
CA VAL A 78 -11.85 7.64 4.36
C VAL A 78 -11.54 6.23 3.89
N GLU A 79 -12.54 5.52 3.38
CA GLU A 79 -12.35 4.23 2.71
C GLU A 79 -11.74 4.45 1.32
N LEU A 80 -10.83 3.56 0.91
CA LEU A 80 -10.11 3.65 -0.35
C LEU A 80 -10.36 2.40 -1.22
N GLY A 81 -9.40 2.07 -2.08
CA GLY A 81 -9.37 0.82 -2.82
C GLY A 81 -8.81 -0.34 -1.99
N ARG A 82 -8.47 -1.41 -2.71
CA ARG A 82 -7.89 -2.63 -2.14
C ARG A 82 -6.40 -2.42 -1.87
N PHE A 83 -5.97 -2.78 -0.66
CA PHE A 83 -4.57 -2.64 -0.23
C PHE A 83 -3.99 -1.25 -0.53
N PRO A 84 -4.40 -0.18 0.16
CA PRO A 84 -3.67 1.08 0.11
C PRO A 84 -2.22 0.89 0.62
N ALA A 85 -1.21 1.25 -0.19
CA ALA A 85 0.21 1.20 0.19
C ALA A 85 0.73 2.60 0.52
N THR A 86 1.70 3.09 -0.26
CA THR A 86 2.35 4.36 0.02
C THR A 86 1.48 5.53 -0.39
N LEU A 87 1.76 6.67 0.23
CA LEU A 87 1.05 7.91 -0.05
C LEU A 87 1.98 9.11 -0.03
N GLN A 88 1.53 10.19 -0.66
CA GLN A 88 2.11 11.52 -0.49
C GLN A 88 1.00 12.57 -0.48
N VAL A 89 1.19 13.61 0.34
CA VAL A 89 0.31 14.79 0.35
C VAL A 89 0.91 15.86 -0.56
N SER A 90 0.06 16.56 -1.31
CA SER A 90 0.45 17.66 -2.19
C SER A 90 1.15 18.78 -1.42
N PRO A 91 2.06 19.55 -2.06
CA PRO A 91 2.78 20.62 -1.39
C PRO A 91 1.89 21.67 -0.71
N ASP A 92 0.71 21.93 -1.27
CA ASP A 92 -0.31 22.82 -0.69
C ASP A 92 -1.12 22.18 0.46
N GLY A 93 -0.92 20.89 0.72
CA GLY A 93 -1.59 20.14 1.78
C GLY A 93 -3.01 19.65 1.43
N HIS A 94 -3.57 20.01 0.27
CA HIS A 94 -4.99 19.80 -0.03
C HIS A 94 -5.36 18.39 -0.50
N TYR A 95 -4.43 17.66 -1.09
CA TYR A 95 -4.71 16.34 -1.67
C TYR A 95 -3.71 15.28 -1.21
N ALA A 96 -4.20 14.14 -0.75
CA ALA A 96 -3.40 12.95 -0.54
C ALA A 96 -3.56 11.99 -1.73
N TRP A 97 -2.44 11.51 -2.25
CA TRP A 97 -2.35 10.58 -3.36
C TRP A 97 -1.89 9.22 -2.85
N VAL A 98 -2.79 8.23 -2.90
CA VAL A 98 -2.59 6.92 -2.29
C VAL A 98 -2.63 5.85 -3.37
N VAL A 99 -1.57 5.04 -3.48
CA VAL A 99 -1.61 3.89 -4.39
C VAL A 99 -2.37 2.73 -3.75
N ASN A 100 -3.21 2.06 -4.54
CA ASN A 100 -3.87 0.82 -4.17
C ASN A 100 -3.16 -0.32 -4.90
N PHE A 101 -2.51 -1.24 -4.19
CA PHE A 101 -1.70 -2.32 -4.75
C PHE A 101 -2.43 -3.67 -4.63
N ASN A 102 -3.52 -3.84 -5.38
CA ASN A 102 -4.38 -5.02 -5.25
C ASN A 102 -3.61 -6.35 -5.26
N LEU A 103 -3.50 -7.01 -4.10
CA LEU A 103 -2.85 -8.32 -3.92
C LEU A 103 -3.82 -9.50 -4.12
N TYR A 104 -5.10 -9.26 -4.40
CA TYR A 104 -6.06 -10.33 -4.62
C TYR A 104 -6.06 -10.84 -6.05
N GLY A 105 -5.99 -12.16 -6.20
CA GLY A 105 -6.28 -12.87 -7.44
C GLY A 105 -5.25 -12.61 -8.53
N ASP A 106 -5.75 -12.37 -9.75
CA ASP A 106 -4.91 -12.14 -10.92
C ASP A 106 -4.15 -10.81 -10.84
N MET A 107 -2.98 -10.78 -11.48
CA MET A 107 -2.15 -9.58 -11.61
C MET A 107 -2.77 -8.57 -12.58
N VAL A 108 -3.80 -7.86 -12.13
CA VAL A 108 -4.55 -6.90 -12.96
C VAL A 108 -4.19 -5.44 -12.64
N PRO A 109 -4.44 -4.50 -13.57
CA PRO A 109 -4.38 -3.07 -13.31
C PRO A 109 -5.12 -2.69 -12.03
N SER A 110 -4.51 -1.80 -11.24
CA SER A 110 -5.10 -1.29 -10.00
C SER A 110 -5.36 0.21 -10.08
N SER A 111 -5.21 0.96 -8.99
CA SER A 111 -5.57 2.38 -8.97
C SER A 111 -4.74 3.27 -8.05
N VAL A 112 -4.86 4.58 -8.25
CA VAL A 112 -4.43 5.62 -7.33
C VAL A 112 -5.68 6.37 -6.84
N SER A 113 -5.88 6.42 -5.53
CA SER A 113 -6.90 7.24 -4.89
C SER A 113 -6.38 8.66 -4.65
N VAL A 114 -7.19 9.66 -4.99
CA VAL A 114 -6.93 11.08 -4.70
C VAL A 114 -7.95 11.54 -3.68
N VAL A 115 -7.47 11.97 -2.52
CA VAL A 115 -8.30 12.33 -1.36
C VAL A 115 -8.13 13.80 -1.05
N TYR A 116 -9.22 14.56 -1.03
CA TYR A 116 -9.23 15.89 -0.44
C TYR A 116 -9.08 15.78 1.08
N THR A 117 -8.01 16.37 1.60
CA THR A 117 -7.56 16.17 2.99
C THR A 117 -8.35 16.95 4.03
N GLY A 118 -9.07 18.00 3.61
CA GLY A 118 -9.90 18.83 4.50
C GLY A 118 -10.99 17.98 5.15
N ASP A 119 -11.80 17.34 4.30
CA ASP A 119 -12.97 16.56 4.71
C ASP A 119 -12.74 15.04 4.67
N MET A 120 -11.53 14.60 4.30
CA MET A 120 -11.22 13.18 4.06
C MET A 120 -12.19 12.58 3.04
N LEU A 121 -12.24 13.17 1.85
CA LEU A 121 -13.12 12.76 0.76
C LEU A 121 -12.30 12.23 -0.42
N GLU A 122 -12.56 11.00 -0.85
CA GLU A 122 -11.96 10.49 -2.09
C GLU A 122 -12.65 11.16 -3.30
N VAL A 123 -11.93 12.07 -3.96
CA VAL A 123 -12.47 12.84 -5.10
C VAL A 123 -12.30 12.10 -6.43
N ARG A 124 -11.35 11.17 -6.50
CA ARG A 124 -11.09 10.38 -7.68
C ARG A 124 -10.36 9.08 -7.34
N ARG A 125 -10.71 8.01 -8.05
CA ARG A 125 -9.93 6.77 -8.11
C ARG A 125 -9.51 6.55 -9.56
N ILE A 126 -8.21 6.66 -9.83
CA ILE A 126 -7.64 6.67 -11.18
C ILE A 126 -7.10 5.27 -11.47
N PRO A 127 -7.61 4.56 -12.49
CA PRO A 127 -6.98 3.32 -12.95
C PRO A 127 -5.53 3.57 -13.37
N THR A 128 -4.64 2.66 -13.01
CA THR A 128 -3.19 2.77 -13.29
C THR A 128 -2.65 1.41 -13.76
N CYS A 129 -1.37 1.17 -13.57
CA CYS A 129 -0.68 -0.09 -13.85
C CYS A 129 -1.00 -1.22 -12.84
N VAL A 130 -0.36 -2.38 -13.03
CA VAL A 130 -0.49 -3.54 -12.17
C VAL A 130 0.28 -3.34 -10.86
N MET A 131 -0.43 -3.45 -9.73
CA MET A 131 0.13 -3.44 -8.37
C MET A 131 1.12 -2.27 -8.09
N PRO A 132 0.68 -1.00 -8.22
CA PRO A 132 1.50 0.16 -7.90
C PRO A 132 1.81 0.22 -6.40
N HIS A 133 3.08 0.26 -5.99
CA HIS A 133 3.43 0.28 -4.57
C HIS A 133 4.09 1.58 -4.13
N GLY A 134 4.98 2.14 -4.95
CA GLY A 134 5.61 3.44 -4.68
C GLY A 134 4.78 4.59 -5.25
N SER A 135 4.57 5.65 -4.47
CA SER A 135 3.88 6.89 -4.86
C SER A 135 4.75 8.10 -4.55
N ARG A 136 4.93 9.00 -5.53
CA ARG A 136 5.61 10.30 -5.33
C ARG A 136 4.94 11.41 -6.12
N LEU A 137 4.90 12.61 -5.56
CA LEU A 137 4.54 13.85 -6.26
C LEU A 137 5.81 14.61 -6.66
N SER A 138 5.75 15.29 -7.80
CA SER A 138 6.75 16.29 -8.18
C SER A 138 6.78 17.43 -7.15
N PRO A 139 7.91 18.13 -6.98
CA PRO A 139 8.02 19.22 -6.01
C PRO A 139 7.00 20.36 -6.22
N ASP A 140 6.59 20.58 -7.46
CA ASP A 140 5.55 21.55 -7.83
C ASP A 140 4.11 21.01 -7.71
N GLY A 141 3.96 19.75 -7.32
CA GLY A 141 2.66 19.08 -7.13
C GLY A 141 1.90 18.77 -8.43
N ARG A 142 2.46 19.04 -9.61
CA ARG A 142 1.75 18.89 -10.89
C ARG A 142 1.67 17.46 -11.40
N HIS A 143 2.57 16.58 -10.96
CA HIS A 143 2.64 15.20 -11.43
C HIS A 143 2.76 14.24 -10.26
N GLN A 144 1.95 13.17 -10.28
CA GLN A 144 2.12 12.01 -9.42
C GLN A 144 2.76 10.88 -10.23
N TYR A 145 3.64 10.11 -9.58
CA TYR A 145 4.36 8.99 -10.14
C TYR A 145 4.11 7.73 -9.32
N SER A 146 3.66 6.67 -9.99
CA SER A 146 3.42 5.35 -9.41
C SER A 146 4.39 4.31 -9.97
N ALA A 147 5.15 3.65 -9.09
CA ALA A 147 6.04 2.54 -9.46
C ALA A 147 5.31 1.20 -9.34
N CYS A 148 5.28 0.45 -10.43
CA CYS A 148 4.43 -0.71 -10.64
C CYS A 148 5.24 -2.01 -10.47
N MET A 149 4.93 -2.80 -9.46
CA MET A 149 5.81 -3.90 -9.06
C MET A 149 5.80 -5.09 -10.02
N MET A 150 4.72 -5.26 -10.79
CA MET A 150 4.48 -6.52 -11.53
C MET A 150 4.52 -6.37 -13.05
N ASN A 151 4.83 -5.20 -13.59
CA ASN A 151 4.87 -4.99 -15.05
C ASN A 151 5.95 -4.02 -15.54
N ASP A 152 6.99 -3.77 -14.72
CA ASP A 152 8.14 -2.92 -15.07
C ASP A 152 7.75 -1.49 -15.51
N GLU A 153 6.66 -0.95 -14.97
CA GLU A 153 6.18 0.39 -15.35
C GLU A 153 6.40 1.45 -14.26
N LEU A 154 6.59 2.69 -14.71
CA LEU A 154 6.29 3.90 -13.96
C LEU A 154 5.13 4.61 -14.66
N VAL A 155 4.10 4.98 -13.92
CA VAL A 155 2.96 5.74 -14.45
C VAL A 155 3.02 7.16 -13.92
N GLU A 156 2.89 8.15 -14.80
CA GLU A 156 2.71 9.55 -14.45
C GLU A 156 1.24 9.94 -14.58
N ILE A 157 0.72 10.63 -13.57
CA ILE A 157 -0.63 11.18 -13.51
C ILE A 157 -0.53 12.70 -13.38
N ALA A 158 -1.23 13.43 -14.25
CA ALA A 158 -1.35 14.88 -14.15
C ALA A 158 -2.35 15.26 -13.05
N ALA A 159 -1.93 16.13 -12.13
CA ALA A 159 -2.69 16.47 -10.94
C ALA A 159 -3.86 17.43 -11.21
N ASP A 160 -3.79 18.24 -12.25
CA ASP A 160 -4.84 19.15 -12.68
C ASP A 160 -6.02 18.42 -13.33
N SER A 161 -5.73 17.41 -14.15
CA SER A 161 -6.75 16.63 -14.86
C SER A 161 -7.16 15.35 -14.13
N LEU A 162 -6.42 14.95 -13.09
CA LEU A 162 -6.58 13.67 -12.38
C LEU A 162 -6.64 12.48 -13.36
N ALA A 163 -5.73 12.48 -14.33
CA ALA A 163 -5.67 11.50 -15.40
C ALA A 163 -4.22 11.11 -15.71
N VAL A 164 -4.04 9.84 -16.12
CA VAL A 164 -2.74 9.35 -16.57
C VAL A 164 -2.28 10.19 -17.77
N SER A 165 -1.09 10.77 -17.66
CA SER A 165 -0.46 11.57 -18.72
C SER A 165 0.56 10.76 -19.51
N ARG A 166 1.34 9.91 -18.84
CA ARG A 166 2.43 9.14 -19.45
C ARG A 166 2.65 7.81 -18.74
N HIS A 167 3.19 6.86 -19.50
CA HIS A 167 3.76 5.62 -19.00
C HIS A 167 5.25 5.59 -19.32
N PHE A 168 6.03 4.89 -18.51
CA PHE A 168 7.44 4.61 -18.79
C PHE A 168 7.70 3.13 -18.59
N MET A 169 8.28 2.48 -19.59
CA MET A 169 8.83 1.13 -19.45
C MET A 169 10.20 1.26 -18.76
N LEU A 170 10.39 0.51 -17.69
CA LEU A 170 11.63 0.47 -16.90
C LEU A 170 12.43 -0.82 -17.09
N LYS A 171 11.90 -1.76 -17.89
CA LYS A 171 12.58 -3.03 -18.16
C LYS A 171 13.95 -2.77 -18.81
N PRO A 172 15.04 -3.35 -18.27
CA PRO A 172 16.37 -3.21 -18.84
C PRO A 172 16.44 -3.55 -20.34
N GLY A 173 16.93 -2.62 -21.14
CA GLY A 173 17.05 -2.75 -22.60
C GLY A 173 15.76 -2.46 -23.39
N ALA A 174 14.68 -2.06 -22.71
CA ALA A 174 13.40 -1.68 -23.32
C ALA A 174 12.88 -0.34 -22.80
N GLU A 175 13.73 0.47 -22.16
CA GLU A 175 13.36 1.70 -21.48
C GLU A 175 12.86 2.76 -22.46
N ARG A 176 11.67 3.29 -22.20
CA ARG A 176 11.06 4.34 -23.02
C ARG A 176 9.87 5.01 -22.33
N GLY A 177 9.62 6.27 -22.65
CA GLY A 177 8.37 6.96 -22.35
C GLY A 177 7.29 6.71 -23.41
N MET A 178 6.03 6.69 -23.01
CA MET A 178 4.87 6.35 -23.83
C MET A 178 3.66 7.23 -23.42
N SER A 179 2.83 7.61 -24.38
CA SER A 179 1.61 8.41 -24.12
C SER A 179 0.38 7.57 -23.74
N GLY A 180 0.50 6.24 -23.78
CA GLY A 180 -0.54 5.29 -23.41
C GLY A 180 0.07 4.07 -22.74
N PRO A 181 -0.76 3.16 -22.20
CA PRO A 181 -0.28 1.96 -21.56
C PRO A 181 0.53 1.13 -22.54
N PRO A 182 1.56 0.40 -22.09
CA PRO A 182 2.26 -0.54 -22.95
C PRO A 182 1.26 -1.54 -23.54
N ALA A 183 1.57 -2.07 -24.74
CA ALA A 183 0.83 -3.19 -25.28
C ALA A 183 0.79 -4.30 -24.21
N ALA A 184 -0.40 -4.87 -24.00
CA ALA A 184 -0.65 -5.80 -22.91
C ALA A 184 0.50 -6.81 -22.81
N MET A 185 1.28 -6.74 -21.72
CA MET A 185 2.20 -7.81 -21.42
C MET A 185 1.35 -9.07 -21.30
N ALA A 186 1.71 -10.12 -22.03
CA ALA A 186 1.13 -11.43 -21.82
C ALA A 186 1.43 -11.79 -20.36
N ILE A 187 0.46 -11.55 -19.48
CA ILE A 187 0.54 -11.93 -18.08
C ILE A 187 0.68 -13.44 -18.13
N ALA A 188 1.86 -13.96 -17.80
CA ALA A 188 2.06 -15.39 -17.71
C ALA A 188 1.02 -15.90 -16.72
N LYS A 189 0.04 -16.68 -17.22
CA LYS A 189 -0.95 -17.31 -16.36
C LYS A 189 -0.22 -18.09 -15.27
N PRO A 190 -0.48 -17.89 -13.98
CA PRO A 190 -0.03 -18.83 -12.99
C PRO A 190 -0.90 -20.08 -13.16
N GLY A 191 -0.35 -21.11 -13.80
CA GLY A 191 -1.04 -22.38 -13.98
C GLY A 191 -0.75 -23.04 -15.33
N GLY A 192 0.37 -23.75 -15.41
CA GLY A 192 0.36 -24.99 -16.18
C GLY A 192 -0.56 -25.99 -15.49
N PRO A 193 -1.26 -26.88 -16.22
CA PRO A 193 -2.20 -27.81 -15.61
C PRO A 193 -1.43 -28.71 -14.63
N HIS A 194 -1.85 -28.72 -13.37
CA HIS A 194 -1.64 -29.90 -12.54
C HIS A 194 -2.35 -31.05 -13.27
N SER A 195 -1.56 -31.96 -13.83
CA SER A 195 -2.08 -33.21 -14.34
C SER A 195 -2.69 -33.97 -13.16
N ASP A 196 -4.00 -34.12 -13.16
CA ASP A 196 -4.71 -35.12 -12.37
C ASP A 196 -4.15 -36.50 -12.73
N ALA A 197 -3.34 -37.05 -11.84
CA ALA A 197 -3.03 -38.48 -11.83
C ALA A 197 -3.82 -39.11 -10.69
N PRO A 198 -4.65 -40.14 -10.95
CA PRO A 198 -5.41 -40.78 -9.88
C PRO A 198 -4.54 -41.80 -9.15
N GLY A 199 -4.63 -41.81 -7.83
CA GLY A 199 -4.39 -43.01 -7.01
C GLY A 199 -3.13 -42.98 -6.15
N GLY A 200 -3.35 -42.98 -4.84
CA GLY A 200 -2.31 -43.25 -3.85
C GLY A 200 -2.68 -42.74 -2.47
N GLY A 201 -3.68 -43.37 -1.83
CA GLY A 201 -4.09 -43.02 -0.47
C GLY A 201 -2.95 -43.21 0.53
N GLY A 202 -2.76 -42.22 1.40
CA GLY A 202 -1.88 -42.29 2.56
C GLY A 202 -2.52 -41.52 3.71
N GLY A 203 -3.21 -42.26 4.59
CA GLY A 203 -3.81 -41.72 5.80
C GLY A 203 -2.75 -41.20 6.77
N HIS A 204 -3.09 -40.12 7.46
CA HIS A 204 -2.32 -39.61 8.59
C HIS A 204 -2.62 -40.46 9.82
N ASP A 205 -1.81 -41.49 10.07
CA ASP A 205 -1.81 -42.20 11.34
C ASP A 205 -1.04 -41.38 12.39
N MET A 206 -1.80 -40.78 13.30
CA MET A 206 -1.32 -40.17 14.54
C MET A 206 -1.18 -41.28 15.59
N ALA A 207 0.02 -41.85 15.73
CA ALA A 207 0.36 -42.70 16.87
C ALA A 207 1.59 -42.13 17.61
N PRO A 208 1.51 -41.91 18.94
CA PRO A 208 2.65 -41.45 19.72
C PRO A 208 3.71 -42.57 19.90
N PRO A 209 5.00 -42.22 20.05
CA PRO A 209 6.10 -43.20 20.14
C PRO A 209 6.08 -43.96 21.47
N LYS A 210 6.40 -45.26 21.41
CA LYS A 210 6.61 -46.11 22.59
C LYS A 210 8.03 -45.96 23.15
N ALA A 211 8.14 -46.04 24.47
CA ALA A 211 9.38 -46.00 25.23
C ALA A 211 10.16 -47.33 25.22
N ALA A 212 11.45 -47.26 25.57
CA ALA A 212 12.44 -48.32 25.84
C ALA A 212 13.12 -48.93 24.59
N ASP A 213 14.43 -49.19 24.50
CA ASP A 213 15.61 -49.00 25.34
C ASP A 213 16.83 -49.01 24.39
N VAL A 214 17.83 -48.14 24.61
CA VAL A 214 19.18 -48.30 24.03
C VAL A 214 20.13 -48.55 25.20
N GLY A 215 20.68 -49.76 25.21
CA GLY A 215 21.80 -50.14 26.07
C GLY A 215 23.13 -49.56 25.61
#